data_AF-A0A524MMN6-F1
#
_entry.id   AF-A0A524MMN6-F1
#
_cell.length_a   1.000
_cell.length_b   1.000
_cell.length_c   1.000
_cell.angle_alpha   90.00
_cell.angle_beta   90.00
_cell.angle_gamma   90.00
#
_symmetry.space_group_name_H-M   'P 1'
#
loop_
_entity.id
_entity.type
_entity.pdbx_description
1 polymer ?
#
loop_
_entity_poly.entity_id
_entity_poly.type
_entity_poly.pdbx_seq_one_letter_code
_entity_poly.pdbx_strand_id
1 'polypeptide(L)'
;MNQKKIILCFVLLMVSAFPCIVAGEETLGRLFFTPEQRIQLEQLKNKPKGETEIIISDKILVNGIVQRHGGSRVVWINGVPQGQKGSNGISIESDIAPDSVPIKILGAGSSIRLKVGQSIDLDSSAL
;
A
#
# COMPACT_ATOMS: atom_id res chain seq x y z
N MET A 1 2.68 -19.51 68.96
CA MET A 1 1.69 -19.66 67.85
C MET A 1 1.77 -18.52 66.81
N ASN A 2 2.91 -17.84 66.67
CA ASN A 2 3.02 -16.63 65.82
C ASN A 2 3.94 -16.83 64.60
N GLN A 3 4.87 -17.80 64.63
CA GLN A 3 5.80 -18.08 63.53
C GLN A 3 5.08 -18.52 62.25
N LYS A 4 4.12 -19.44 62.35
CA LYS A 4 3.31 -19.89 61.22
C LYS A 4 2.47 -18.76 60.60
N LYS A 5 2.02 -17.81 61.41
CA LYS A 5 1.25 -16.63 60.95
C LYS A 5 2.15 -15.63 60.22
N ILE A 6 3.37 -15.41 60.72
CA ILE A 6 4.37 -14.54 60.08
C ILE A 6 4.80 -15.12 58.74
N ILE A 7 5.06 -16.43 58.67
CA ILE A 7 5.40 -17.12 57.41
C ILE A 7 4.24 -17.06 56.42
N LEU A 8 3.00 -17.28 56.88
CA LEU A 8 1.81 -17.15 56.04
C LEU A 8 1.65 -15.73 55.49
N CYS A 9 1.87 -14.69 56.31
CA CYS A 9 1.84 -13.30 55.86
C CYS A 9 2.95 -12.99 54.83
N PHE A 10 4.15 -13.53 55.02
CA PHE A 10 5.26 -13.34 54.07
C PHE A 10 4.99 -14.01 52.72
N VAL A 11 4.40 -15.21 52.73
CA VAL A 11 3.99 -15.93 51.51
C VAL A 11 2.85 -15.19 50.82
N LEU A 12 1.87 -14.67 51.56
CA LEU A 12 0.75 -13.90 50.99
C LEU A 12 1.24 -12.60 50.31
N LEU A 13 2.25 -11.95 50.89
CA LEU A 13 2.81 -10.69 50.38
C LEU A 13 3.67 -10.93 49.12
N MET A 14 4.34 -12.08 49.01
CA MET A 14 5.10 -12.47 47.81
C MET A 14 4.21 -12.84 46.63
N VAL A 15 3.00 -13.38 46.85
CA VAL A 15 2.07 -13.74 45.77
C VAL A 15 1.43 -12.50 45.13
N SER A 16 1.28 -11.39 45.85
CA SER A 16 0.73 -10.13 45.31
C SER A 16 1.70 -9.33 44.43
N ALA A 17 2.97 -9.74 44.35
CA ALA A 17 4.01 -8.99 43.65
C ALA A 17 4.28 -9.48 42.21
N PHE A 18 3.45 -10.35 41.65
CA PHE A 18 3.54 -10.69 40.23
C PHE A 18 2.93 -9.56 39.39
N PRO A 19 3.72 -8.75 38.65
CA PRO A 19 3.15 -7.88 37.66
C PRO A 19 2.51 -8.76 36.58
N CYS A 20 1.19 -8.70 36.46
CA CYS A 20 0.52 -9.13 35.25
C CYS A 20 1.04 -8.22 34.13
N ILE A 21 1.95 -8.74 33.31
CA ILE A 21 2.39 -8.07 32.09
C ILE A 21 1.17 -8.09 31.16
N VAL A 22 0.36 -7.04 31.25
CA VAL A 22 -0.63 -6.72 30.23
C VAL A 22 0.17 -6.32 28.99
N ALA A 23 0.18 -7.19 27.99
CA ALA A 23 0.71 -6.88 26.67
C ALA A 23 -0.14 -5.73 26.10
N GLY A 24 0.41 -4.51 26.14
CA GLY A 24 -0.23 -3.31 25.60
C GLY A 24 -0.40 -3.44 24.09
N GLU A 25 -1.61 -3.74 23.66
CA GLU A 25 -2.10 -3.53 22.30
C GLU A 25 -2.44 -2.05 22.12
N GLU A 26 -1.45 -1.23 21.77
CA GLU A 26 -1.73 0.09 21.20
C GLU A 26 -0.52 0.60 20.41
N THR A 27 -0.80 1.20 19.25
CA THR A 27 0.10 1.69 18.18
C THR A 27 0.38 0.69 17.06
N LEU A 28 -0.45 0.74 15.99
CA LEU A 28 -0.27 0.10 14.67
C LEU A 28 0.71 -1.08 14.69
N GLY A 29 0.22 -2.22 15.21
CA GLY A 29 1.01 -3.41 15.45
C GLY A 29 1.75 -3.89 14.20
N ARG A 30 2.78 -4.71 14.44
CA ARG A 30 3.43 -5.53 13.41
C ARG A 30 2.34 -6.18 12.54
N LEU A 31 2.21 -5.75 11.28
CA LEU A 31 1.14 -6.20 10.36
C LEU A 31 1.20 -7.71 10.05
N PHE A 32 2.30 -8.37 10.40
CA PHE A 32 2.50 -9.81 10.27
C PHE A 32 2.76 -10.41 11.64
N PHE A 33 1.89 -11.30 12.07
CA PHE A 33 1.96 -11.91 13.40
C PHE A 33 3.11 -12.91 13.52
N THR A 34 3.70 -13.38 12.40
CA THR A 34 4.88 -14.26 12.40
C THR A 34 6.06 -13.73 11.57
N PRO A 35 7.31 -14.03 11.95
CA PRO A 35 8.49 -13.67 11.15
C PRO A 35 8.51 -14.37 9.79
N GLU A 36 7.95 -15.56 9.68
CA GLU A 36 7.88 -16.34 8.43
C GLU A 36 7.02 -15.65 7.37
N GLN A 37 5.85 -15.12 7.76
CA GLN A 37 4.96 -14.35 6.86
C GLN A 37 5.67 -13.13 6.27
N ARG A 38 6.52 -12.46 7.05
CA ARG A 38 7.32 -11.32 6.56
C ARG A 38 8.33 -11.77 5.51
N ILE A 39 9.07 -12.85 5.77
CA ILE A 39 10.11 -13.34 4.85
C ILE A 39 9.48 -13.73 3.51
N GLN A 40 8.31 -14.39 3.53
CA GLN A 40 7.57 -14.73 2.32
C GLN A 40 7.16 -13.48 1.52
N LEU A 41 6.65 -12.43 2.17
CA LEU A 41 6.31 -11.18 1.50
C LEU A 41 7.54 -10.47 0.93
N GLU A 42 8.64 -10.44 1.67
CA GLU A 42 9.89 -9.83 1.21
C GLU A 42 10.45 -10.56 -0.01
N GLN A 43 10.36 -11.88 -0.05
CA GLN A 43 10.70 -12.69 -1.23
C GLN A 43 9.80 -12.36 -2.42
N LEU A 44 8.49 -12.19 -2.22
CA LEU A 44 7.55 -11.78 -3.29
C LEU A 44 7.83 -10.37 -3.81
N LYS A 45 8.24 -9.44 -2.94
CA LYS A 45 8.63 -8.07 -3.33
C LYS A 45 9.92 -8.05 -4.16
N ASN A 46 10.89 -8.91 -3.80
CA ASN A 46 12.20 -8.95 -4.42
C ASN A 46 12.27 -9.82 -5.68
N LYS A 47 11.23 -10.62 -5.97
CA LYS A 47 11.10 -11.23 -7.30
C LYS A 47 11.13 -10.10 -8.32
N PRO A 48 12.00 -10.16 -9.35
CA PRO A 48 11.93 -9.19 -10.43
C PRO A 48 10.48 -9.21 -10.89
N LYS A 49 9.83 -8.06 -10.79
CA LYS A 49 8.47 -7.87 -11.29
C LYS A 49 8.60 -8.00 -12.79
N GLY A 50 8.63 -9.26 -13.26
CA GLY A 50 8.57 -9.60 -14.66
C GLY A 50 7.46 -8.74 -15.22
N GLU A 51 7.85 -7.94 -16.21
CA GLU A 51 7.02 -7.07 -17.04
C GLU A 51 5.57 -7.27 -16.66
N THR A 52 5.05 -6.44 -15.75
CA THR A 52 3.66 -6.60 -15.30
C THR A 52 2.85 -6.65 -16.56
N GLU A 53 2.31 -7.85 -16.87
CA GLU A 53 1.72 -8.12 -18.17
C GLU A 53 0.77 -6.98 -18.42
N ILE A 54 1.15 -6.20 -19.42
CA ILE A 54 0.43 -5.04 -19.83
C ILE A 54 -0.86 -5.66 -20.29
N ILE A 55 -1.94 -5.44 -19.53
CA ILE A 55 -3.25 -5.63 -20.11
C ILE A 55 -3.30 -4.51 -21.15
N ILE A 56 -2.87 -4.82 -22.38
CA ILE A 56 -3.19 -4.08 -23.59
C ILE A 56 -4.70 -4.30 -23.71
N SER A 57 -5.39 -3.57 -22.86
CA SER A 57 -6.83 -3.49 -22.85
C SER A 57 -7.12 -2.28 -23.71
N ASP A 58 -8.11 -2.41 -24.57
CA ASP A 58 -8.68 -1.27 -25.27
C ASP A 58 -9.48 -0.36 -24.33
N LYS A 59 -9.14 -0.36 -23.04
CA LYS A 59 -9.74 0.37 -21.96
C LYS A 59 -8.65 0.82 -20.99
N ILE A 60 -8.59 2.12 -20.73
CA ILE A 60 -7.72 2.71 -19.72
C ILE A 60 -8.60 3.07 -18.53
N LEU A 61 -8.40 2.40 -17.39
CA LEU A 61 -9.03 2.70 -16.11
C LEU A 61 -8.00 3.28 -15.14
N VAL A 62 -8.30 4.44 -14.53
CA VAL A 62 -7.50 4.98 -13.43
C VAL A 62 -8.01 4.40 -12.11
N ASN A 63 -7.30 3.41 -11.57
CA ASN A 63 -7.64 2.79 -10.29
C ASN A 63 -7.37 3.73 -9.11
N GLY A 64 -6.32 4.54 -9.18
CA GLY A 64 -5.92 5.39 -8.07
C GLY A 64 -4.67 6.19 -8.33
N ILE A 65 -4.48 7.22 -7.48
CA ILE A 65 -3.33 8.11 -7.54
C ILE A 65 -2.69 8.13 -6.17
N VAL A 66 -1.38 7.90 -6.11
CA VAL A 66 -0.58 8.03 -4.90
C VAL A 66 0.44 9.14 -5.12
N GLN A 67 0.32 10.19 -4.32
CA GLN A 67 1.23 11.33 -4.33
C GLN A 67 2.03 11.36 -3.04
N ARG A 68 3.36 11.24 -3.14
CA ARG A 68 4.22 11.54 -2.00
C ARG A 68 4.32 13.06 -1.84
N HIS A 69 4.13 13.56 -0.63
CA HIS A 69 4.34 14.98 -0.33
C HIS A 69 5.78 15.38 -0.70
N GLY A 70 5.95 16.38 -1.56
CA GLY A 70 7.25 16.82 -2.09
C GLY A 70 8.00 15.78 -2.94
N GLY A 71 7.32 14.72 -3.40
CA GLY A 71 7.96 13.61 -4.12
C GLY A 71 7.24 13.17 -5.38
N SER A 72 7.57 11.96 -5.82
CA SER A 72 7.04 11.37 -7.06
C SER A 72 5.56 11.03 -6.94
N ARG A 73 4.89 11.09 -8.10
CA ARG A 73 3.51 10.65 -8.30
C ARG A 73 3.49 9.28 -8.94
N VAL A 74 2.63 8.39 -8.44
CA VAL A 74 2.38 7.07 -9.03
C VAL A 74 0.89 6.97 -9.34
N VAL A 75 0.55 6.62 -10.56
CA VAL A 75 -0.84 6.45 -11.02
C VAL A 75 -1.05 4.98 -11.32
N TRP A 76 -2.08 4.38 -10.76
CA TRP A 76 -2.43 2.99 -11.03
C TRP A 76 -3.39 2.96 -12.21
N ILE A 77 -2.93 2.40 -13.32
CA ILE A 77 -3.71 2.25 -14.56
C ILE A 77 -3.86 0.76 -14.84
N ASN A 78 -5.09 0.28 -14.97
CA ASN A 78 -5.40 -1.14 -15.18
C ASN A 78 -4.68 -2.07 -14.20
N GLY A 79 -4.56 -1.67 -12.93
CA GLY A 79 -3.85 -2.42 -11.89
C GLY A 79 -2.32 -2.34 -11.95
N VAL A 80 -1.75 -1.62 -12.93
CA VAL A 80 -0.31 -1.44 -13.09
C VAL A 80 0.13 -0.07 -12.58
N PRO A 81 1.12 0.02 -11.68
CA PRO A 81 1.65 1.30 -11.23
C PRO A 81 2.50 1.94 -12.32
N GLN A 82 2.12 3.15 -12.72
CA GLN A 82 2.77 3.97 -13.74
C GLN A 82 3.42 5.18 -13.07
N GLY A 83 4.71 5.39 -13.34
CA GLY A 83 5.48 6.54 -12.85
C GLY A 83 5.42 7.74 -13.79
N GLN A 84 6.09 8.84 -13.39
CA GLN A 84 6.17 10.09 -14.18
C GLN A 84 6.87 9.93 -15.54
N LYS A 85 7.88 9.05 -15.61
CA LYS A 85 8.39 8.53 -16.89
C LYS A 85 7.47 7.37 -17.25
N GLY A 86 6.40 7.70 -17.97
CA GLY A 86 5.43 6.71 -18.42
C GLY A 86 6.10 5.49 -19.04
N SER A 87 5.56 4.31 -18.76
CA SER A 87 5.98 3.09 -19.44
C SER A 87 4.93 2.72 -20.48
N ASN A 88 5.38 2.22 -21.62
CA ASN A 88 4.57 1.49 -22.60
C ASN A 88 3.48 2.33 -23.30
N GLY A 89 3.86 3.49 -23.85
CA GLY A 89 3.00 4.31 -24.72
C GLY A 89 2.00 5.21 -24.01
N ILE A 90 1.89 5.11 -22.68
CA ILE A 90 1.10 6.00 -21.84
C ILE A 90 2.05 6.90 -21.05
N SER A 91 2.01 8.21 -21.31
CA SER A 91 2.78 9.19 -20.54
C SER A 91 1.86 9.94 -19.58
N ILE A 92 2.25 9.93 -18.30
CA ILE A 92 1.62 10.71 -17.25
C ILE A 92 2.34 12.06 -17.18
N GLU A 93 1.64 13.13 -17.50
CA GLU A 93 2.22 14.47 -17.29
C GLU A 93 2.14 14.84 -15.80
N SER A 94 3.08 15.67 -15.36
CA SER A 94 3.06 16.22 -14.01
C SER A 94 1.85 17.15 -13.86
N ASP A 95 0.86 16.73 -13.08
CA ASP A 95 -0.30 17.55 -12.72
C ASP A 95 -0.26 17.88 -11.22
N ILE A 96 -0.73 19.07 -10.88
CA ILE A 96 -0.90 19.59 -9.52
C ILE A 96 -2.21 19.06 -8.92
N ALA A 97 -3.20 18.74 -9.77
CA ALA A 97 -4.50 18.25 -9.32
C ALA A 97 -4.36 16.87 -8.65
N PRO A 98 -4.85 16.70 -7.40
CA PRO A 98 -4.67 15.47 -6.64
C PRO A 98 -5.59 14.32 -7.11
N ASP A 99 -6.73 14.66 -7.70
CA ASP A 99 -7.81 13.72 -8.07
C ASP A 99 -7.81 13.32 -9.55
N SER A 100 -7.03 14.02 -10.38
CA SER A 100 -7.01 13.82 -11.84
C SER A 100 -5.61 13.73 -12.42
N VAL A 101 -5.48 13.01 -13.52
CA VAL A 101 -4.22 12.83 -14.25
C VAL A 101 -4.45 13.05 -15.75
N PRO A 102 -3.64 13.88 -16.42
CA PRO A 102 -3.54 13.92 -17.87
C PRO A 102 -2.82 12.67 -18.38
N ILE A 103 -3.52 11.88 -19.18
CA ILE A 103 -3.01 10.67 -19.81
C ILE A 103 -2.81 10.97 -21.29
N LYS A 104 -1.55 10.91 -21.73
CA LYS A 104 -1.20 11.01 -23.15
C LYS A 104 -1.02 9.61 -23.72
N ILE A 105 -1.82 9.30 -24.74
CA ILE A 105 -1.76 8.04 -25.47
C ILE A 105 -0.87 8.24 -26.71
N LEU A 106 0.12 7.38 -26.90
CA LEU A 106 0.96 7.39 -28.11
C LEU A 106 0.08 7.15 -29.34
N GLY A 107 0.04 8.12 -30.26
CA GLY A 107 -0.77 8.07 -31.49
C GLY A 107 -2.03 8.94 -31.48
N ALA A 108 -2.53 9.33 -30.31
CA ALA A 108 -3.79 10.06 -30.15
C ALA A 108 -3.70 11.60 -30.32
N GLY A 109 -2.49 12.16 -30.27
CA GLY A 109 -2.24 13.62 -30.35
C GLY A 109 -2.79 14.45 -29.19
N SER A 110 -3.82 13.99 -28.50
CA SER A 110 -4.52 14.67 -27.41
C SER A 110 -4.23 14.01 -26.06
N SER A 111 -4.17 14.83 -25.02
CA SER A 111 -4.05 14.42 -23.62
C SER A 111 -5.44 14.45 -22.99
N ILE A 112 -5.88 13.32 -22.44
CA ILE A 112 -7.21 13.19 -21.82
C ILE A 112 -7.02 13.17 -20.31
N ARG A 113 -7.71 14.08 -19.62
CA ARG A 113 -7.70 14.13 -18.16
C ARG A 113 -8.69 13.13 -17.60
N LEU A 114 -8.19 12.12 -16.88
CA LEU A 114 -9.01 11.12 -16.19
C LEU A 114 -8.91 11.29 -14.68
N LYS A 115 -10.03 11.17 -13.99
CA LYS A 115 -10.13 11.08 -12.53
C LYS A 115 -10.05 9.63 -12.06
N VAL A 116 -9.78 9.45 -10.77
CA VAL A 116 -9.88 8.13 -10.13
C VAL A 116 -11.27 7.54 -10.34
N GLY A 117 -11.32 6.27 -10.78
CA GLY A 117 -12.53 5.55 -11.11
C GLY A 117 -13.07 5.80 -12.52
N GLN A 118 -12.53 6.77 -13.26
CA GLN A 118 -12.91 6.96 -14.66
C GLN A 118 -12.15 6.00 -15.57
N SER A 119 -12.82 5.59 -16.63
CA SER A 119 -12.25 4.79 -17.70
C SER A 119 -12.58 5.36 -19.07
N ILE A 120 -11.69 5.13 -20.03
CA ILE A 120 -11.93 5.43 -21.45
C ILE A 120 -11.63 4.19 -22.28
N ASP A 121 -12.47 3.91 -23.27
CA ASP A 121 -12.24 2.85 -24.23
C ASP A 121 -11.46 3.43 -25.44
N LEU A 122 -10.33 2.81 -25.77
CA LEU A 122 -9.43 3.17 -26.88
C LEU A 122 -9.99 2.76 -28.24
N ASP A 123 -10.92 1.80 -28.27
CA ASP A 123 -11.64 1.35 -29.48
C ASP A 123 -12.72 2.32 -29.94
N SER A 124 -13.06 3.33 -29.11
CA SER A 124 -13.98 4.39 -29.52
C SER A 124 -13.26 5.30 -30.51
N SER A 125 -13.24 4.85 -31.77
CA SER A 125 -12.88 5.57 -32.98
C SER A 125 -13.58 6.94 -33.03
N ALA A 126 -13.00 7.93 -32.37
CA ALA A 126 -13.29 9.36 -32.51
C ALA A 126 -12.18 10.16 -31.79
N LEU A 127 -10.98 10.08 -32.34
CA LEU A 127 -9.97 11.14 -32.25
C LEU A 127 -9.84 11.80 -33.63
#